data_AF-W4QXT5-F1
#
_entry.id   AF-W4QXT5-F1
#
_cell.length_a   1.000
_cell.length_b   1.000
_cell.length_c   1.000
_cell.angle_alpha   90.00
_cell.angle_beta   90.00
_cell.angle_gamma   90.00
#
_symmetry.space_group_name_H-M   'P 1'
#
loop_
_entity.id
_entity.type
_entity.pdbx_description
1 polymer ?
#
loop_
_entity_poly.entity_id
_entity_poly.type
_entity_poly.pdbx_seq_one_letter_code
_entity_poly.pdbx_strand_id
1 'polypeptide(L)'
;MESHIHKHLKKQSLYWLKEKMTDLCANEVKLFVRRKRLKADALGINIKRKEARIIEVKATRADFLRDEVLHANYGYHHIAHYAYIMTPPGLLATEEVPNGYGLLEIDEFDKIIVKKRPVRNPKPILTLDTLVKRTSQAATNALLFQELTKETKDVTEGEFAKGASVQLISATCPTCKKRRKYLVNVDQLEVQCRSRSCKTQIPLQKARMHVITKYNEAFFKQLTKLMSEDRRIKWIKKKWNNKSSLIIRKMRR
;
A
#
# COMPACT_ATOMS: atom_id res chain seq x y z
N MET A 1 3.93 -16.18 3.36
CA MET A 1 4.08 -14.75 3.00
C MET A 1 4.51 -14.69 1.55
N GLU A 2 4.01 -13.75 0.75
CA GLU A 2 4.40 -13.61 -0.65
C GLU A 2 5.89 -13.22 -0.79
N SER A 3 6.64 -13.90 -1.67
CA SER A 3 8.07 -13.64 -1.86
C SER A 3 8.34 -12.29 -2.53
N HIS A 4 9.54 -11.72 -2.31
CA HIS A 4 9.95 -10.47 -2.94
C HIS A 4 9.94 -10.56 -4.48
N ILE A 5 10.41 -11.69 -5.02
CA ILE A 5 10.39 -11.96 -6.46
C ILE A 5 8.96 -11.93 -6.99
N HIS A 6 8.02 -12.61 -6.33
CA HIS A 6 6.62 -12.62 -6.77
C HIS A 6 6.02 -11.20 -6.80
N LYS A 7 6.26 -10.39 -5.76
CA LYS A 7 5.82 -8.98 -5.73
C LYS A 7 6.42 -8.15 -6.87
N HIS A 8 7.70 -8.35 -7.15
CA HIS A 8 8.41 -7.66 -8.23
C HIS A 8 7.83 -8.02 -9.60
N LEU A 9 7.66 -9.31 -9.87
CA LEU A 9 7.06 -9.82 -11.10
C LEU A 9 5.64 -9.28 -11.33
N LYS A 10 4.79 -9.19 -10.28
CA LYS A 10 3.48 -8.54 -10.38
C LYS A 10 3.57 -7.09 -10.80
N LYS A 11 4.53 -6.35 -10.24
CA LYS A 11 4.77 -4.95 -10.61
C LYS A 11 5.16 -4.83 -12.09
N GLN A 12 6.07 -5.68 -12.56
CA GLN A 12 6.50 -5.69 -13.96
C GLN A 12 5.38 -6.11 -14.92
N SER A 13 4.55 -7.07 -14.52
CA SER A 13 3.36 -7.45 -15.30
C SER A 13 2.39 -6.28 -15.53
N LEU A 14 2.26 -5.39 -14.54
CA LEU A 14 1.42 -4.19 -14.65
C LEU A 14 1.99 -3.19 -15.66
N TYR A 15 3.31 -2.98 -15.66
CA TYR A 15 3.98 -2.08 -16.60
C TYR A 15 3.85 -2.60 -18.04
N TRP A 16 4.10 -3.90 -18.23
CA TRP A 16 3.90 -4.53 -19.53
C TRP A 16 2.44 -4.43 -20.01
N LEU A 17 1.48 -4.66 -19.11
CA LEU A 17 0.07 -4.48 -19.44
C LEU A 17 -0.22 -3.04 -19.82
N LYS A 18 0.33 -2.03 -19.13
CA LYS A 18 0.05 -0.62 -19.44
C LYS A 18 0.55 -0.21 -20.82
N GLU A 19 1.64 -0.79 -21.31
CA GLU A 19 2.09 -0.57 -22.69
C GLU A 19 1.15 -1.16 -23.73
N LYS A 20 0.48 -2.28 -23.44
CA LYS A 20 -0.43 -2.97 -24.37
C LYS A 20 -1.90 -2.55 -24.21
N MET A 21 -2.29 -2.15 -23.00
CA MET A 21 -3.64 -1.84 -22.54
C MET A 21 -3.69 -0.37 -22.16
N THR A 22 -4.30 0.44 -23.02
CA THR A 22 -4.23 1.89 -22.91
C THR A 22 -5.06 2.44 -21.75
N ASP A 23 -6.18 1.79 -21.40
CA ASP A 23 -7.21 2.41 -20.58
C ASP A 23 -7.02 2.12 -19.08
N LEU A 24 -7.16 0.86 -18.65
CA LEU A 24 -7.12 0.48 -17.24
C LEU A 24 -6.17 -0.68 -17.00
N CYS A 25 -5.42 -0.62 -15.91
CA CYS A 25 -4.58 -1.71 -15.42
C CYS A 25 -4.62 -1.72 -13.89
N ALA A 26 -4.71 -2.89 -13.28
CA ALA A 26 -4.63 -3.04 -11.84
C ALA A 26 -4.00 -4.38 -11.45
N ASN A 27 -3.34 -4.40 -10.30
CA ASN A 27 -2.88 -5.63 -9.67
C ASN A 27 -3.93 -6.18 -8.70
N GLU A 28 -3.84 -7.47 -8.43
CA GLU A 28 -4.58 -8.14 -7.36
C GLU A 28 -6.12 -8.05 -7.53
N VAL A 29 -6.59 -8.12 -8.77
CA VAL A 29 -8.01 -7.91 -9.12
C VAL A 29 -8.85 -9.11 -8.70
N LYS A 30 -9.80 -8.87 -7.78
CA LYS A 30 -10.74 -9.88 -7.31
C LYS A 30 -11.86 -10.11 -8.33
N LEU A 31 -11.95 -11.34 -8.82
CA LEU A 31 -12.94 -11.78 -9.80
C LEU A 31 -13.88 -12.82 -9.15
N PHE A 32 -15.09 -12.92 -9.67
CA PHE A 32 -16.11 -13.83 -9.15
C PHE A 32 -16.75 -14.59 -10.31
N VAL A 33 -16.59 -15.92 -10.34
CA VAL A 33 -17.12 -16.79 -11.38
C VAL A 33 -17.89 -17.92 -10.70
N ARG A 34 -19.20 -18.06 -11.00
CA ARG A 34 -20.07 -19.11 -10.43
C ARG A 34 -19.89 -19.28 -8.90
N ARG A 35 -19.90 -18.16 -8.16
CA ARG A 35 -19.69 -18.07 -6.70
C ARG A 35 -18.26 -18.38 -6.22
N LYS A 36 -17.34 -18.80 -7.08
CA LYS A 36 -15.90 -18.92 -6.77
C LYS A 36 -15.24 -17.55 -6.86
N ARG A 37 -14.43 -17.22 -5.84
CA ARG A 37 -13.63 -16.00 -5.82
C ARG A 37 -12.22 -16.31 -6.32
N LEU A 38 -11.78 -15.57 -7.31
CA LEU A 38 -10.45 -15.64 -7.91
C LEU A 38 -9.73 -14.30 -7.69
N LYS A 39 -8.41 -14.30 -7.79
CA LYS A 39 -7.60 -13.09 -7.64
C LYS A 39 -6.53 -13.10 -8.73
N ALA A 40 -6.79 -12.38 -9.82
CA ALA A 40 -5.81 -12.20 -10.88
C ALA A 40 -4.66 -11.34 -10.37
N ASP A 41 -3.43 -11.76 -10.63
CA ASP A 41 -2.25 -11.02 -10.22
C ASP A 41 -2.15 -9.66 -10.89
N ALA A 42 -2.39 -9.61 -12.20
CA ALA A 42 -2.57 -8.37 -12.95
C ALA A 42 -3.63 -8.50 -14.04
N LEU A 43 -4.36 -7.41 -14.27
CA LEU A 43 -5.41 -7.33 -15.28
C LEU A 43 -5.36 -5.97 -15.97
N GLY A 44 -5.36 -5.99 -17.31
CA GLY A 44 -5.44 -4.80 -18.14
C GLY A 44 -6.62 -4.82 -19.10
N ILE A 45 -7.18 -3.65 -19.37
CA ILE A 45 -8.34 -3.42 -20.24
C ILE A 45 -7.98 -2.46 -21.36
N ASN A 46 -8.41 -2.78 -22.58
CA ASN A 46 -8.49 -1.86 -23.70
C ASN A 46 -9.96 -1.71 -24.11
N ILE A 47 -10.55 -0.56 -23.81
CA ILE A 47 -11.97 -0.23 -24.06
C ILE A 47 -12.22 -0.13 -25.56
N LYS A 48 -11.33 0.54 -26.31
CA LYS A 48 -11.46 0.74 -27.76
C LYS A 48 -11.50 -0.60 -28.52
N ARG A 49 -10.61 -1.53 -28.17
CA ARG A 49 -10.54 -2.88 -28.77
C ARG A 49 -11.51 -3.87 -28.15
N LYS A 50 -12.24 -3.47 -27.10
CA LYS A 50 -13.11 -4.31 -26.30
C LYS A 50 -12.42 -5.60 -25.82
N GLU A 51 -11.15 -5.48 -25.39
CA GLU A 51 -10.36 -6.63 -24.95
C GLU A 51 -9.86 -6.48 -23.51
N ALA A 52 -9.60 -7.62 -22.88
CA ALA A 52 -9.07 -7.73 -21.53
C ALA A 52 -7.95 -8.75 -21.53
N ARG A 53 -6.87 -8.47 -20.81
CA ARG A 53 -5.73 -9.37 -20.64
C ARG A 53 -5.48 -9.61 -19.16
N ILE A 54 -5.34 -10.88 -18.78
CA ILE A 54 -4.93 -11.28 -17.44
C ILE A 54 -3.51 -11.83 -17.50
N ILE A 55 -2.70 -11.49 -16.52
CA ILE A 55 -1.40 -12.11 -16.28
C ILE A 55 -1.43 -12.74 -14.89
N GLU A 56 -1.11 -14.02 -14.83
CA GLU A 56 -0.84 -14.77 -13.60
C GLU A 56 0.66 -14.94 -13.46
N VAL A 57 1.22 -14.67 -12.29
CA VAL A 57 2.67 -14.68 -12.06
C VAL A 57 3.06 -15.93 -11.30
N LYS A 58 4.12 -16.62 -11.74
CA LYS A 58 4.71 -17.77 -11.02
C LYS A 58 6.19 -17.53 -10.79
N ALA A 59 6.57 -17.32 -9.52
CA ALA A 59 7.96 -17.10 -9.13
C ALA A 59 8.75 -18.42 -8.96
N THR A 60 8.05 -19.51 -8.65
CA THR A 60 8.66 -20.84 -8.46
C THR A 60 7.87 -21.92 -9.17
N ARG A 61 8.52 -23.06 -9.44
CA ARG A 61 7.87 -24.23 -10.03
C ARG A 61 6.72 -24.77 -9.15
N ALA A 62 6.92 -24.77 -7.84
CA ALA A 62 5.90 -25.17 -6.87
C ALA A 62 4.67 -24.26 -6.88
N ASP A 63 4.84 -22.95 -7.15
CA ASP A 63 3.71 -22.03 -7.29
C ASP A 63 2.87 -22.35 -8.53
N PHE A 64 3.51 -22.76 -9.63
CA PHE A 64 2.82 -23.18 -10.85
C PHE A 64 2.02 -24.47 -10.61
N LEU A 65 2.67 -25.50 -10.06
CA LEU A 65 2.05 -26.82 -9.87
C LEU A 65 0.87 -26.82 -8.89
N ARG A 66 0.86 -25.91 -7.91
CA ARG A 66 -0.23 -25.79 -6.93
C ARG A 66 -1.45 -25.02 -7.44
N ASP A 67 -1.35 -24.36 -8.59
CA ASP A 67 -2.42 -23.51 -9.08
C ASP A 67 -3.46 -24.27 -9.91
N GLU A 68 -4.45 -24.81 -9.22
CA GLU A 68 -5.60 -25.49 -9.84
C GLU A 68 -6.42 -24.59 -10.78
N VAL A 69 -6.34 -23.26 -10.64
CA VAL A 69 -7.12 -22.32 -11.46
C VAL A 69 -6.66 -22.37 -12.92
N LEU A 70 -5.38 -22.64 -13.19
CA LEU A 70 -4.84 -22.68 -14.54
C LEU A 70 -5.47 -23.77 -15.41
N HIS A 71 -5.91 -24.87 -14.80
CA HIS A 71 -6.48 -26.03 -15.49
C HIS A 71 -8.00 -26.13 -15.35
N ALA A 72 -8.62 -25.27 -14.53
CA ALA A 72 -10.06 -25.29 -14.31
C ALA A 72 -10.84 -24.77 -15.53
N ASN A 73 -12.09 -25.24 -15.69
CA ASN A 73 -13.04 -24.72 -16.67
C ASN A 73 -13.50 -23.26 -16.42
N TYR A 74 -12.99 -22.64 -15.35
CA TYR A 74 -13.10 -21.22 -15.03
C TYR A 74 -11.72 -20.56 -14.93
N GLY A 75 -10.68 -21.13 -15.51
CA GLY A 75 -9.36 -20.54 -15.55
C GLY A 75 -9.34 -19.19 -16.27
N TYR A 76 -8.28 -18.40 -16.05
CA TYR A 76 -8.18 -17.04 -16.59
C TYR A 76 -8.30 -16.94 -18.11
N HIS A 77 -7.86 -17.96 -18.87
CA HIS A 77 -8.04 -18.00 -20.32
C HIS A 77 -9.52 -18.12 -20.74
N HIS A 78 -10.38 -18.68 -19.88
CA HIS A 78 -11.83 -18.66 -20.08
C HIS A 78 -12.48 -17.35 -19.60
N ILE A 79 -11.83 -16.60 -18.71
CA ILE A 79 -12.39 -15.38 -18.10
C ILE A 79 -12.10 -14.12 -18.91
N ALA A 80 -10.94 -14.04 -19.56
CA ALA A 80 -10.50 -12.88 -20.33
C ALA A 80 -10.27 -13.24 -21.80
N HIS A 81 -10.04 -12.22 -22.64
CA HIS A 81 -9.77 -12.41 -24.06
C HIS A 81 -8.39 -13.03 -24.30
N TYR A 82 -7.42 -12.67 -23.46
CA TYR A 82 -6.09 -13.28 -23.46
C TYR A 82 -5.65 -13.51 -22.01
N ALA A 83 -4.97 -14.62 -21.76
CA ALA A 83 -4.34 -14.91 -20.49
C ALA A 83 -2.88 -15.27 -20.70
N TYR A 84 -2.01 -14.77 -19.83
CA TYR A 84 -0.59 -15.08 -19.84
C TYR A 84 -0.17 -15.63 -18.49
N ILE A 85 0.85 -16.47 -18.51
CA ILE A 85 1.65 -16.81 -17.34
C ILE A 85 2.98 -16.07 -17.47
N MET A 86 3.39 -15.36 -16.44
CA MET A 86 4.70 -14.68 -16.38
C MET A 86 5.61 -15.37 -15.37
N THR A 87 6.81 -15.74 -15.80
CA THR A 87 7.81 -16.45 -14.98
C THR A 87 9.22 -15.89 -15.17
N PRO A 88 10.16 -16.20 -14.27
CA PRO A 88 11.58 -16.13 -14.57
C PRO A 88 11.95 -17.00 -15.80
N PRO A 89 13.11 -16.77 -16.44
CA PRO A 89 13.52 -17.52 -17.62
C PRO A 89 13.77 -19.00 -17.27
N GLY A 90 13.30 -19.91 -18.12
CA GLY A 90 13.52 -21.34 -17.97
C GLY A 90 12.69 -22.03 -16.87
N LEU A 91 11.77 -21.33 -16.20
CA LEU A 91 10.94 -21.92 -15.15
C LEU A 91 9.91 -22.93 -15.69
N LEU A 92 9.34 -22.64 -16.86
CA LEU A 92 8.35 -23.47 -17.56
C LEU A 92 8.80 -23.70 -19.00
N ALA A 93 8.70 -24.94 -19.46
CA ALA A 93 8.77 -25.24 -20.88
C ALA A 93 7.45 -24.84 -21.58
N THR A 94 7.50 -24.59 -22.89
CA THR A 94 6.36 -24.06 -23.66
C THR A 94 5.20 -25.05 -23.74
N GLU A 95 5.52 -26.34 -23.65
CA GLU A 95 4.66 -27.51 -23.70
C GLU A 95 3.86 -27.68 -22.40
N GLU A 96 4.40 -27.18 -21.28
CA GLU A 96 3.77 -27.27 -19.97
C GLU A 96 2.72 -26.17 -19.75
N VAL A 97 2.78 -25.12 -20.57
CA VAL A 97 1.86 -23.99 -20.50
C VAL A 97 0.47 -24.45 -20.97
N PRO A 98 -0.56 -24.35 -20.12
CA PRO A 98 -1.90 -24.83 -20.44
C PRO A 98 -2.45 -24.22 -21.73
N ASN A 99 -3.31 -24.97 -22.41
CA ASN A 99 -3.92 -24.53 -23.65
C ASN A 99 -4.65 -23.19 -23.48
N GLY A 100 -4.50 -22.31 -24.46
CA GLY A 100 -5.05 -20.95 -24.45
C GLY A 100 -4.16 -19.90 -23.78
N TYR A 101 -3.26 -20.27 -22.88
CA TYR A 101 -2.35 -19.33 -22.22
C TYR A 101 -1.13 -18.99 -23.09
N GLY A 102 -0.68 -17.75 -22.96
CA GLY A 102 0.65 -17.32 -23.39
C GLY A 102 1.68 -17.47 -22.28
N LEU A 103 2.96 -17.44 -22.65
CA LEU A 103 4.09 -17.49 -21.72
C LEU A 103 4.95 -16.25 -21.93
N LEU A 104 5.16 -15.52 -20.84
CA LEU A 104 6.06 -14.39 -20.73
C LEU A 104 7.23 -14.80 -19.82
N GLU A 105 8.45 -14.62 -20.29
CA GLU A 105 9.64 -14.70 -19.46
C GLU A 105 10.15 -13.29 -19.19
N ILE A 106 10.56 -13.02 -17.96
CA ILE A 106 11.22 -11.77 -17.59
C ILE A 106 12.59 -12.08 -17.04
N ASP A 107 13.62 -11.47 -17.64
CA ASP A 107 15.00 -11.65 -17.19
C ASP A 107 15.33 -10.78 -15.97
N GLU A 108 16.57 -10.88 -15.51
CA GLU A 108 17.10 -10.12 -14.36
C GLU A 108 17.18 -8.60 -14.60
N PHE A 109 17.05 -8.16 -15.86
CA PHE A 109 17.06 -6.76 -16.27
C PHE A 109 15.64 -6.24 -16.59
N ASP A 110 14.61 -6.94 -16.12
CA ASP A 110 13.19 -6.61 -16.35
C ASP A 110 12.76 -6.63 -17.82
N LYS A 111 13.53 -7.24 -18.73
CA LYS A 111 13.14 -7.37 -20.12
C LYS A 111 12.18 -8.55 -20.28
N ILE A 112 10.98 -8.25 -20.76
CA ILE A 112 9.91 -9.25 -20.94
C ILE A 112 9.90 -9.78 -22.38
N ILE A 113 10.07 -11.09 -22.53
CA ILE A 113 10.07 -11.81 -23.79
C ILE A 113 8.82 -12.69 -23.88
N VAL A 114 8.12 -12.64 -25.02
CA VAL A 114 6.97 -13.51 -25.29
C VAL A 114 7.47 -14.83 -25.87
N LYS A 115 7.44 -15.91 -25.07
CA LYS A 115 7.85 -17.26 -25.49
C LYS A 115 6.74 -18.02 -26.19
N LYS A 116 5.51 -17.85 -25.72
CA LYS A 116 4.29 -18.44 -26.30
C LYS A 116 3.22 -17.36 -26.42
N ARG A 117 2.64 -17.20 -27.61
CA ARG A 117 1.50 -16.29 -27.80
C ARG A 117 0.22 -16.97 -27.27
N PRO A 118 -0.64 -16.24 -26.53
CA PRO A 118 -1.92 -16.78 -26.09
C PRO A 118 -2.88 -16.97 -27.26
N VAL A 119 -3.86 -17.84 -27.08
CA VAL A 119 -4.98 -17.95 -28.01
C VAL A 119 -6.09 -17.00 -27.55
N ARG A 120 -6.66 -16.24 -28.49
CA ARG A 120 -7.77 -15.34 -28.17
C ARG A 120 -9.01 -16.15 -27.79
N ASN A 121 -9.60 -15.86 -26.64
CA ASN A 121 -10.93 -16.35 -26.29
C ASN A 121 -12.01 -15.42 -26.87
N PRO A 122 -12.84 -15.90 -27.82
CA PRO A 122 -13.88 -15.08 -28.44
C PRO A 122 -15.11 -14.88 -27.54
N LYS A 123 -15.31 -15.71 -26.51
CA LYS A 123 -16.48 -15.68 -25.62
C LYS A 123 -16.06 -15.85 -24.15
N PRO A 124 -15.45 -14.81 -23.54
CA PRO A 124 -15.06 -14.87 -22.13
C PRO A 124 -16.28 -15.05 -21.21
N ILE A 125 -16.11 -15.83 -20.13
CA ILE A 125 -17.16 -16.11 -19.14
C ILE A 125 -17.65 -14.81 -18.47
N LEU A 126 -16.74 -13.86 -18.23
CA LEU A 126 -17.09 -12.55 -17.68
C LEU A 126 -17.21 -11.52 -18.79
N THR A 127 -18.23 -10.67 -18.69
CA THR A 127 -18.40 -9.55 -19.61
C THR A 127 -17.30 -8.51 -19.39
N LEU A 128 -16.97 -7.78 -20.46
CA LEU A 128 -15.98 -6.70 -20.39
C LEU A 128 -16.36 -5.67 -19.30
N ASP A 129 -17.63 -5.29 -19.20
CA ASP A 129 -18.13 -4.36 -18.19
C ASP A 129 -17.87 -4.84 -16.76
N THR A 130 -18.02 -6.15 -16.53
CA THR A 130 -17.69 -6.74 -15.22
C THR A 130 -16.19 -6.61 -14.93
N LEU A 131 -15.34 -6.90 -15.92
CA LEU A 131 -13.89 -6.78 -15.77
C LEU A 131 -13.47 -5.33 -15.56
N VAL A 132 -14.05 -4.37 -16.30
CA VAL A 132 -13.84 -2.93 -16.12
C VAL A 132 -14.19 -2.53 -14.69
N LYS A 133 -15.39 -2.87 -14.22
CA LYS A 133 -15.85 -2.52 -12.86
C LYS A 133 -14.89 -3.04 -11.78
N ARG A 134 -14.45 -4.31 -11.88
CA ARG A 134 -13.55 -4.92 -10.90
C ARG A 134 -12.14 -4.32 -10.95
N THR A 135 -11.65 -4.03 -12.16
CA THR A 135 -10.33 -3.43 -12.36
C THR A 135 -10.30 -2.00 -11.84
N SER A 136 -11.32 -1.19 -12.15
CA SER A 136 -11.46 0.17 -11.63
C SER A 136 -11.54 0.19 -10.10
N GLN A 137 -12.29 -0.73 -9.50
CA GLN A 137 -12.38 -0.86 -8.04
C GLN A 137 -11.01 -1.21 -7.42
N ALA A 138 -10.26 -2.14 -8.02
CA ALA A 138 -8.91 -2.49 -7.55
C ALA A 138 -7.94 -1.30 -7.66
N ALA A 139 -7.92 -0.61 -8.80
CA ALA A 139 -7.06 0.56 -9.04
C ALA A 139 -7.36 1.71 -8.07
N THR A 140 -8.64 2.06 -7.90
CA THR A 140 -9.07 3.15 -7.00
C THR A 140 -8.78 2.84 -5.53
N ASN A 141 -9.01 1.59 -5.10
CA ASN A 141 -8.64 1.17 -3.75
C ASN A 141 -7.13 1.24 -3.51
N ALA A 142 -6.32 0.83 -4.49
CA ALA A 142 -4.86 0.91 -4.39
C ALA A 142 -4.38 2.36 -4.27
N LEU A 143 -4.92 3.27 -5.10
CA LEU A 143 -4.63 4.70 -5.02
C LEU A 143 -5.04 5.29 -3.65
N LEU A 144 -6.26 5.01 -3.20
CA LEU A 144 -6.75 5.50 -1.90
C LEU A 144 -5.87 4.99 -0.76
N PHE A 145 -5.46 3.73 -0.79
CA PHE A 145 -4.55 3.17 0.20
C PHE A 145 -3.18 3.86 0.19
N GLN A 146 -2.62 4.16 -0.99
CA GLN A 146 -1.37 4.90 -1.12
C GLN A 146 -1.48 6.31 -0.55
N GLU A 147 -2.55 7.04 -0.88
CA GLU A 147 -2.77 8.39 -0.34
C GLU A 147 -2.96 8.38 1.17
N LEU A 148 -3.73 7.43 1.70
CA LEU A 148 -3.87 7.24 3.16
C LEU A 148 -2.53 6.89 3.80
N THR A 149 -1.71 6.07 3.15
CA THR A 149 -0.37 5.71 3.64
C THR A 149 0.54 6.93 3.65
N LYS A 150 0.54 7.79 2.62
CA LYS A 150 1.32 9.05 2.63
C LYS A 150 0.96 9.95 3.83
N GLU A 151 -0.32 10.01 4.19
CA GLU A 151 -0.76 10.79 5.36
C GLU A 151 -0.37 10.16 6.71
N THR A 152 -0.19 8.84 6.76
CA THR A 152 -0.13 8.06 8.01
C THR A 152 1.13 7.22 8.20
N LYS A 153 2.06 7.22 7.24
CA LYS A 153 3.26 6.37 7.25
C LYS A 153 4.11 6.68 8.48
N ASP A 154 4.35 5.65 9.28
CA ASP A 154 5.40 5.67 10.28
C ASP A 154 6.76 5.64 9.58
N VAL A 155 7.60 6.64 9.83
CA VAL A 155 8.98 6.67 9.31
C VAL A 155 9.91 5.84 10.21
N THR A 156 9.51 5.55 11.46
CA THR A 156 10.32 4.81 12.44
C THR A 156 10.17 3.29 12.32
N GLU A 157 9.37 2.80 11.38
CA GLU A 157 9.09 1.37 11.16
C GLU A 157 8.67 0.60 12.43
N GLY A 158 8.12 1.32 13.42
CA GLY A 158 7.68 0.73 14.69
C GLY A 158 8.78 0.44 15.69
N GLU A 159 10.00 0.98 15.53
CA GLU A 159 11.14 0.79 16.44
C GLU A 159 10.76 1.02 17.92
N PHE A 160 9.90 2.00 18.19
CA PHE A 160 9.48 2.39 19.54
C PHE A 160 8.08 1.90 19.93
N ALA A 161 7.49 0.96 19.18
CA ALA A 161 6.11 0.54 19.39
C ALA A 161 5.91 -0.35 20.63
N LYS A 162 6.92 -1.14 21.03
CA LYS A 162 6.83 -2.03 22.18
C LYS A 162 6.86 -1.23 23.49
N GLY A 163 5.84 -1.41 24.32
CA GLY A 163 5.71 -0.70 25.61
C GLY A 163 5.45 0.80 25.47
N ALA A 164 4.83 1.23 24.36
CA ALA A 164 4.56 2.63 24.13
C ALA A 164 3.51 3.17 25.11
N SER A 165 3.79 4.31 25.72
CA SER A 165 2.87 5.06 26.59
C SER A 165 2.22 6.24 25.87
N VAL A 166 2.89 6.74 24.82
CA VAL A 166 2.47 7.88 24.01
C VAL A 166 2.39 7.47 22.55
N GLN A 167 1.44 8.01 21.82
CA GLN A 167 1.29 7.79 20.39
C GLN A 167 1.00 9.08 19.64
N LEU A 168 1.60 9.21 18.45
CA LEU A 168 1.23 10.25 17.50
C LEU A 168 0.11 9.70 16.62
N ILE A 169 -1.06 10.32 16.70
CA ILE A 169 -2.23 9.94 15.94
C ILE A 169 -2.63 11.03 14.96
N SER A 170 -3.31 10.64 13.89
CA SER A 170 -4.03 11.52 12.97
C SER A 170 -5.51 11.28 13.11
N ALA A 171 -6.24 12.28 13.60
CA ALA A 171 -7.68 12.19 13.84
C ALA A 171 -8.44 13.31 13.11
N THR A 172 -9.64 12.99 12.61
CA THR A 172 -10.54 13.94 11.96
C THR A 172 -11.56 14.48 12.96
N CYS A 173 -11.63 15.81 13.09
CA CYS A 173 -12.62 16.46 13.95
C CYS A 173 -14.04 16.28 13.39
N PRO A 174 -15.03 15.83 14.20
CA PRO A 174 -16.39 15.62 13.70
C PRO A 174 -17.09 16.92 13.31
N THR A 175 -16.75 18.05 13.95
CA THR A 175 -17.36 19.36 13.68
C THR A 175 -16.78 20.04 12.45
N CYS A 176 -15.47 20.33 12.44
CA CYS A 176 -14.86 21.09 11.35
C CYS A 176 -14.34 20.23 10.19
N LYS A 177 -14.42 18.89 10.30
CA LYS A 177 -13.93 17.90 9.32
C LYS A 177 -12.44 18.02 8.95
N LYS A 178 -11.67 18.87 9.64
CA LYS A 178 -10.23 18.99 9.45
C LYS A 178 -9.52 17.85 10.17
N ARG A 179 -8.57 17.23 9.46
CA ARG A 179 -7.68 16.19 9.99
C ARG A 179 -6.40 16.83 10.51
N ARG A 180 -5.98 16.47 11.73
CA ARG A 180 -4.76 17.00 12.37
C ARG A 180 -4.02 15.91 13.12
N LYS A 181 -2.74 16.18 13.43
CA LYS A 181 -1.88 15.31 14.22
C LYS A 181 -1.96 15.68 15.71
N TYR A 182 -2.05 14.68 16.56
CA TYR A 182 -2.15 14.80 18.01
C TYR A 182 -1.18 13.83 18.68
N LEU A 183 -0.48 14.33 19.70
CA LEU A 183 0.30 13.48 20.59
C LEU A 183 -0.59 13.19 21.80
N VAL A 184 -0.92 11.92 22.02
CA VAL A 184 -1.87 11.48 23.05
C VAL A 184 -1.31 10.27 23.79
N ASN A 185 -1.78 10.05 25.02
CA ASN A 185 -1.51 8.77 25.69
C ASN A 185 -2.25 7.63 24.97
N VAL A 186 -1.74 6.40 25.08
CA VAL A 186 -2.36 5.24 24.43
C VAL A 186 -3.82 5.05 24.87
N ASP A 187 -4.11 5.29 26.16
CA ASP A 187 -5.45 5.12 26.75
C ASP A 187 -6.28 6.42 26.80
N GLN A 188 -5.84 7.48 26.12
CA GLN A 188 -6.55 8.76 26.11
C GLN A 188 -7.87 8.64 25.32
N LEU A 189 -8.99 9.00 25.94
CA LEU A 189 -10.32 8.86 25.35
C LEU A 189 -10.71 10.02 24.42
N GLU A 190 -10.21 11.24 24.71
CA GLU A 190 -10.60 12.45 24.00
C GLU A 190 -9.43 13.39 23.75
N VAL A 191 -9.51 14.20 22.70
CA VAL A 191 -8.54 15.27 22.43
C VAL A 191 -9.20 16.53 21.91
N GLN A 192 -8.74 17.70 22.36
CA GLN A 192 -9.26 18.98 21.88
C GLN A 192 -8.80 19.27 20.44
N CYS A 193 -9.71 19.68 19.56
CA CYS A 193 -9.37 20.05 18.20
C CYS A 193 -8.36 21.22 18.14
N ARG A 194 -7.28 21.06 17.35
CA ARG A 194 -6.21 22.07 17.16
C ARG A 194 -6.52 23.09 16.04
N SER A 195 -7.74 23.10 15.49
CA SER A 195 -8.12 24.08 14.47
C SER A 195 -8.37 25.43 15.13
N ARG A 196 -7.84 26.53 14.57
CA ARG A 196 -7.97 27.89 15.14
C ARG A 196 -9.43 28.27 15.44
N SER A 197 -10.36 27.86 14.59
CA SER A 197 -11.79 28.15 14.70
C SER A 197 -12.63 27.07 15.40
N CYS A 198 -12.04 25.94 15.80
CA CYS A 198 -12.80 24.81 16.35
C CYS A 198 -12.04 24.21 17.53
N LYS A 199 -12.67 24.29 18.71
CA LYS A 199 -12.13 23.80 19.99
C LYS A 199 -12.90 22.58 20.54
N THR A 200 -13.67 21.93 19.67
CA THR A 200 -14.51 20.77 20.04
C THR A 200 -13.65 19.63 20.58
N GLN A 201 -14.15 18.92 21.59
CA GLN A 201 -13.56 17.67 22.07
C GLN A 201 -13.83 16.55 21.06
N ILE A 202 -12.78 15.84 20.65
CA ILE A 202 -12.84 14.76 19.68
C ILE A 202 -12.81 13.44 20.45
N PRO A 203 -13.91 12.67 20.50
CA PRO A 203 -13.91 11.35 21.11
C PRO A 203 -13.12 10.37 20.24
N LEU A 204 -11.95 9.93 20.70
CA LEU A 204 -10.99 9.16 19.91
C LEU A 204 -11.49 7.77 19.54
N GLN A 205 -12.32 7.15 20.38
CA GLN A 205 -12.95 5.84 20.09
C GLN A 205 -13.95 5.89 18.92
N LYS A 206 -14.61 7.03 18.72
CA LYS A 206 -15.61 7.23 17.64
C LYS A 206 -15.03 7.93 16.42
N ALA A 207 -13.93 8.66 16.59
CA ALA A 207 -13.26 9.36 15.51
C ALA A 207 -12.55 8.38 14.57
N ARG A 208 -12.47 8.73 13.28
CA ARG A 208 -11.60 8.03 12.33
C ARG A 208 -10.13 8.35 12.68
N MET A 209 -9.58 7.60 13.62
CA MET A 209 -8.21 7.72 14.10
C MET A 209 -7.28 6.80 13.29
N HIS A 210 -6.09 7.30 13.00
CA HIS A 210 -4.99 6.49 12.49
C HIS A 210 -3.76 6.73 13.37
N VAL A 211 -3.19 5.67 13.91
CA VAL A 211 -1.92 5.73 14.65
C VAL A 211 -0.80 5.87 13.63
N ILE A 212 -0.04 6.96 13.71
CA ILE A 212 1.12 7.20 12.85
C ILE A 212 2.33 6.49 13.42
N THR A 213 2.63 6.74 14.69
CA THR A 213 3.76 6.11 15.37
C THR A 213 3.51 6.07 16.87
N LYS A 214 4.28 5.24 17.56
CA LYS A 214 4.18 4.97 18.99
C LYS A 214 5.55 5.20 19.62
N TYR A 215 5.56 5.80 20.80
CA TYR A 215 6.78 6.13 21.53
C TYR A 215 6.76 5.48 22.91
N ASN A 216 7.86 4.82 23.24
CA ASN A 216 8.08 4.23 24.56
C ASN A 216 9.06 5.08 25.37
N GLU A 217 9.33 4.62 26.60
CA GLU A 217 10.23 5.32 27.53
C GLU A 217 11.67 5.41 27.00
N ALA A 218 12.13 4.42 26.22
CA ALA A 218 13.47 4.42 25.64
C ALA A 218 13.66 5.59 24.67
N PHE A 219 12.68 5.83 23.78
CA PHE A 219 12.67 7.00 22.91
C PHE A 219 12.77 8.30 23.71
N PHE A 220 11.99 8.42 24.79
CA PHE A 220 11.98 9.61 25.64
C PHE A 220 13.34 9.86 26.32
N LYS A 221 14.00 8.79 26.78
CA LYS A 221 15.35 8.87 27.36
C LYS A 221 16.38 9.34 26.33
N GLN A 222 16.35 8.77 25.12
CA GLN A 222 17.24 9.17 24.03
C GLN A 222 17.02 10.64 23.63
N LEU A 223 15.76 11.06 23.47
CA LEU A 223 15.41 12.44 23.14
C LEU A 223 15.89 13.41 24.22
N THR A 224 15.66 13.08 25.49
CA THR A 224 16.10 13.91 26.64
C THR A 224 17.61 14.06 26.68
N LYS A 225 18.36 12.97 26.43
CA LYS A 225 19.83 12.99 26.34
C LYS A 225 20.28 13.95 25.24
N LEU A 226 19.75 13.82 24.02
CA LEU A 226 20.08 14.69 22.89
C LEU A 226 19.75 16.17 23.17
N MET A 227 18.59 16.45 23.79
CA MET A 227 18.22 17.82 24.18
C MET A 227 19.14 18.41 25.26
N SER A 228 19.69 17.57 26.14
CA SER A 228 20.65 18.02 27.17
C SER A 228 22.04 18.29 26.61
N GLU A 229 22.42 17.63 25.52
CA GLU A 229 23.72 17.77 24.86
C GLU A 229 23.76 18.97 23.90
N ASP A 230 22.61 19.42 23.37
CA ASP A 230 22.56 20.58 22.47
C ASP A 230 23.02 21.87 23.17
N ARG A 231 24.23 22.31 22.81
CA ARG A 231 24.89 23.51 23.33
C ARG A 231 24.06 24.78 23.11
N ARG A 232 23.20 24.83 22.09
CA ARG A 232 22.29 25.97 21.86
C ARG A 232 21.28 26.12 23.00
N ILE A 233 20.75 25.01 23.50
CA ILE A 233 19.82 25.01 24.64
C ILE A 233 20.55 25.42 25.92
N LYS A 234 21.79 24.95 26.13
CA LYS A 234 22.63 25.37 27.26
C LYS A 234 22.88 26.89 27.25
N TRP A 235 23.19 27.46 26.09
CA TRP A 235 23.40 28.91 25.96
C TRP A 235 22.13 29.72 26.22
N ILE A 236 20.97 29.28 25.70
CA ILE A 236 19.67 29.92 25.98
C ILE A 236 19.35 29.88 27.47
N LYS A 237 19.49 28.71 28.13
CA LYS A 237 19.28 28.58 29.58
C LYS A 237 20.21 29.50 30.38
N LYS A 238 21.49 29.59 30.01
CA LYS A 238 22.46 30.50 30.65
C LYS A 238 22.06 31.97 30.49
N LYS A 239 21.60 32.38 29.30
CA LYS A 239 21.15 33.75 29.02
C LYS A 239 19.86 34.10 29.77
N TRP A 240 18.93 33.15 29.88
CA TRP A 240 17.69 33.31 30.65
C TRP A 240 17.98 33.47 32.14
N ASN A 241 18.78 32.57 32.74
CA ASN A 241 19.15 32.66 34.16
C ASN A 241 19.88 33.98 34.49
N ASN A 242 20.76 34.45 33.59
CA ASN A 242 21.43 35.74 33.77
C ASN A 242 20.43 36.92 33.73
N LYS A 243 19.43 36.92 32.84
CA LYS A 243 18.40 37.98 32.81
C LYS A 243 17.49 37.95 34.05
N SER A 244 17.09 36.78 34.51
CA SER A 244 16.24 36.64 35.71
C SER A 244 16.93 37.19 36.96
N SER A 245 18.23 36.91 37.11
CA SER A 245 19.02 37.44 38.22
C SER A 245 19.16 38.98 38.21
N LEU A 246 19.17 39.58 37.01
CA LEU A 246 19.21 41.04 36.84
C LEU A 246 17.89 41.71 37.21
N ILE A 247 16.75 41.08 36.89
CA ILE A 247 15.41 41.58 37.22
C ILE A 247 15.17 41.52 38.74
N ILE A 248 15.55 40.41 39.38
CA ILE A 248 15.41 40.25 40.85
C ILE A 248 16.26 41.30 41.60
N ARG A 249 17.46 41.64 41.10
CA ARG A 249 18.29 42.71 41.70
C ARG A 249 17.69 44.11 41.53
N LYS A 250 16.97 44.38 40.44
CA LYS A 250 16.29 45.66 40.22
C LYS A 250 15.03 45.85 41.07
N MET A 251 14.38 44.76 41.51
CA MET A 251 13.20 44.83 42.38
C MET A 251 13.51 44.96 43.88
N ARG A 252 14.79 44.85 44.29
CA ARG A 252 15.25 44.97 45.69
C ARG A 252 15.95 46.28 46.00
N ARG A 253 15.96 47.23 45.06
CA ARG A 253 16.44 48.61 45.24
C ARG A 253 15.26 49.53 45.06
#